data_AF-Q96UZ0-F1
#
_entry.id   AF-Q96UZ0-F1
#
_cell.length_a   1.000
_cell.length_b   1.000
_cell.length_c   1.000
_cell.angle_alpha   90.00
_cell.angle_beta   90.00
_cell.angle_gamma   90.00
#
_symmetry.space_group_name_H-M   'P 1'
#
loop_
_entity.id
_entity.type
_entity.pdbx_description
1 polymer ?
#
loop_
_entity_poly.entity_id
_entity_poly.type
_entity_poly.pdbx_seq_one_letter_code
_entity_poly.pdbx_strand_id
1 'polypeptide(L)'
;YYSPLFSQLPQKERSPFMTILWQHDPFHNEWDFMCSVYSSIRTYFEQENVTLQLWIHYAIGHLGVIRRDNYMTSFGWNLVQLPNGTHDLERTALPLVQQNLQPMNGLSLFTKCLENGLPLANPHPVIAKLSDPSYDMIWMNKRFHRQQGHAGQTDNSELGVSALFPRNHAVAGEVDGIANLPLSHWIQQGDFGTESGFS
;
A
#
# COMPACT_ATOMS: atom_id res chain seq x y z
N TYR A 1 -4.41 0.00 -2.96
CA TYR A 1 -4.21 -0.85 -4.16
C TYR A 1 -4.86 -2.22 -4.05
N TYR A 2 -4.63 -3.00 -2.98
CA TYR A 2 -5.17 -4.38 -2.84
C TYR A 2 -6.65 -4.50 -2.50
N SER A 3 -7.25 -3.54 -1.78
CA SER A 3 -8.64 -3.64 -1.29
C SER A 3 -9.68 -4.10 -2.33
N PRO A 4 -9.64 -3.64 -3.60
CA PRO A 4 -10.60 -4.09 -4.62
C PRO A 4 -10.51 -5.58 -4.99
N LEU A 5 -9.39 -6.27 -4.71
CA LEU A 5 -9.24 -7.72 -4.94
C LEU A 5 -10.23 -8.54 -4.09
N PHE A 6 -10.71 -7.95 -3.00
CA PHE A 6 -11.60 -8.59 -2.04
C PHE A 6 -12.95 -7.87 -1.97
N SER A 7 -13.36 -7.21 -3.06
CA SER A 7 -14.58 -6.38 -3.15
C SER A 7 -15.89 -7.07 -2.76
N GLN A 8 -15.88 -8.40 -2.68
CA GLN A 8 -16.98 -9.26 -2.24
C GLN A 8 -17.05 -9.47 -0.72
N LEU A 9 -15.99 -9.16 0.03
CA LEU A 9 -15.90 -9.43 1.48
C LEU A 9 -16.21 -8.19 2.32
N PRO A 10 -16.63 -8.30 3.59
CA PRO A 10 -16.71 -7.15 4.50
C PRO A 10 -15.32 -6.57 4.81
N GLN A 11 -15.25 -5.26 5.11
CA GLN A 11 -13.97 -4.58 5.40
C GLN A 11 -13.17 -5.24 6.54
N LYS A 12 -13.86 -5.78 7.56
CA LYS A 12 -13.25 -6.50 8.68
C LYS A 12 -12.44 -7.72 8.23
N GLU A 13 -12.90 -8.42 7.20
CA GLU A 13 -12.23 -9.58 6.61
C GLU A 13 -11.14 -9.17 5.61
N ARG A 14 -11.33 -8.06 4.88
CA ARG A 14 -10.34 -7.57 3.90
C ARG A 14 -9.06 -7.07 4.54
N SER A 15 -9.15 -6.37 5.67
CA SER A 15 -8.01 -5.67 6.26
C SER A 15 -6.83 -6.60 6.61
N PRO A 16 -7.05 -7.78 7.22
CA PRO A 16 -6.00 -8.78 7.39
C PRO A 16 -5.35 -9.21 6.08
N PHE A 17 -6.14 -9.50 5.04
CA PHE A 17 -5.63 -9.93 3.74
C PHE A 17 -4.79 -8.86 3.06
N MET A 18 -5.21 -7.60 3.12
CA MET A 18 -4.40 -6.49 2.61
C MET A 18 -3.05 -6.38 3.32
N THR A 19 -3.03 -6.64 4.63
CA THR A 19 -1.81 -6.64 5.43
C THR A 19 -0.87 -7.77 5.02
N ILE A 20 -1.40 -8.98 4.84
CA ILE A 20 -0.64 -10.15 4.36
C ILE A 20 -0.06 -9.88 2.97
N LEU A 21 -0.87 -9.38 2.02
CA LEU A 21 -0.39 -9.08 0.67
C LEU A 21 0.71 -8.01 0.68
N TRP A 22 0.56 -6.96 1.49
CA TRP A 22 1.60 -5.94 1.64
C TRP A 22 2.90 -6.52 2.21
N GLN A 23 2.84 -7.29 3.29
CA GLN A 23 4.02 -7.90 3.90
C GLN A 23 4.81 -8.80 2.94
N HIS A 24 4.11 -9.48 2.04
CA HIS A 24 4.71 -10.37 1.04
C HIS A 24 4.99 -9.71 -0.31
N ASP A 25 4.75 -8.41 -0.44
CA ASP A 25 4.98 -7.68 -1.69
C ASP A 25 6.49 -7.50 -1.92
N PRO A 26 7.04 -7.85 -3.09
CA PRO A 26 8.47 -7.64 -3.34
C PRO A 26 8.80 -6.21 -3.78
N PHE A 27 7.80 -5.38 -4.11
CA PHE A 27 7.96 -4.10 -4.79
C PHE A 27 7.93 -2.89 -3.85
N HIS A 28 8.24 -3.08 -2.57
CA HIS A 28 8.22 -2.00 -1.57
C HIS A 28 9.03 -0.76 -2.02
N ASN A 29 10.21 -0.97 -2.63
CA ASN A 29 11.05 0.13 -3.10
C ASN A 29 10.40 0.91 -4.26
N GLU A 30 9.72 0.21 -5.15
CA GLU A 30 8.97 0.76 -6.29
C GLU A 30 7.76 1.56 -5.78
N TRP A 31 7.04 1.03 -4.79
CA TRP A 31 5.96 1.74 -4.09
C TRP A 31 6.46 3.03 -3.46
N ASP A 32 7.54 2.96 -2.68
CA ASP A 32 8.15 4.12 -2.04
C ASP A 32 8.62 5.14 -3.06
N PHE A 33 9.25 4.70 -4.15
CA PHE A 33 9.69 5.57 -5.23
C PHE A 33 8.51 6.30 -5.89
N MET A 34 7.45 5.59 -6.29
CA MET A 34 6.25 6.21 -6.87
C MET A 34 5.62 7.24 -5.94
N CYS A 35 5.50 6.91 -4.64
CA CYS A 35 4.94 7.80 -3.62
C CYS A 35 5.83 9.03 -3.40
N SER A 36 7.14 8.85 -3.46
CA SER A 36 8.10 9.94 -3.26
C SER A 36 8.10 10.89 -4.45
N VAL A 37 8.04 10.38 -5.69
CA VAL A 37 7.87 11.21 -6.91
C VAL A 37 6.55 11.96 -6.86
N TYR A 38 5.44 11.29 -6.53
CA TYR A 38 4.15 11.97 -6.38
C TYR A 38 4.21 13.08 -5.33
N SER A 39 4.83 12.81 -4.17
CA SER A 39 4.92 13.79 -3.08
C SER A 39 5.70 15.04 -3.48
N SER A 40 6.74 14.90 -4.32
CA SER A 40 7.52 16.05 -4.78
C SER A 40 6.75 16.94 -5.77
N ILE A 41 5.83 16.36 -6.55
CA ILE A 41 5.04 17.07 -7.58
C ILE A 41 3.57 17.29 -7.19
N ARG A 42 3.17 16.89 -5.97
CA ARG A 42 1.78 16.83 -5.52
C ARG A 42 1.00 18.13 -5.73
N THR A 43 1.62 19.27 -5.41
CA THR A 43 0.97 20.58 -5.54
C THR A 43 0.56 20.90 -6.97
N TYR A 44 1.33 20.47 -7.97
CA TYR A 44 0.98 20.67 -9.38
C TYR A 44 -0.12 19.68 -9.81
N PHE A 45 -0.07 18.46 -9.29
CA PHE A 45 -1.09 17.44 -9.56
C PHE A 45 -2.45 17.79 -8.93
N GLU A 46 -2.46 18.39 -7.75
CA GLU A 46 -3.69 18.89 -7.09
C GLU A 46 -4.40 19.96 -7.93
N GLN A 47 -3.65 20.84 -8.60
CA GLN A 47 -4.20 21.87 -9.50
C GLN A 47 -4.91 21.27 -10.72
N GLU A 48 -4.51 20.06 -11.12
CA GLU A 48 -4.99 19.33 -12.30
C GLU A 48 -5.88 18.13 -11.93
N ASN A 49 -6.27 18.01 -10.65
CA ASN A 49 -7.07 16.92 -10.08
C ASN A 49 -6.48 15.50 -10.29
N VAL A 50 -5.15 15.39 -10.41
CA VAL A 50 -4.45 14.11 -10.52
C VAL A 50 -4.23 13.53 -9.11
N THR A 51 -4.99 12.50 -8.76
CA THR A 51 -4.88 11.84 -7.45
C THR A 51 -3.70 10.85 -7.38
N LEU A 52 -3.25 10.52 -6.17
CA LEU A 52 -2.24 9.46 -5.95
C LEU A 52 -2.67 8.12 -6.58
N GLN A 53 -3.96 7.77 -6.49
CA GLN A 53 -4.49 6.55 -7.08
C GLN A 53 -4.39 6.56 -8.60
N LEU A 54 -4.68 7.71 -9.24
CA LEU A 54 -4.55 7.88 -10.68
C LEU A 54 -3.08 7.83 -11.11
N TRP A 55 -2.19 8.53 -10.39
CA TRP A 55 -0.75 8.47 -10.62
C TRP A 55 -0.22 7.04 -10.57
N ILE A 56 -0.52 6.30 -9.49
CA ILE A 56 -0.10 4.91 -9.32
C ILE A 56 -0.61 4.04 -10.48
N HIS A 57 -1.84 4.26 -10.96
CA HIS A 57 -2.39 3.49 -12.08
C HIS A 57 -1.50 3.55 -13.35
N TYR A 58 -0.94 4.72 -13.65
CA TYR A 58 -0.03 4.90 -14.79
C TYR A 58 1.41 4.46 -14.46
N ALA A 59 1.89 4.73 -13.25
CA ALA A 59 3.29 4.51 -12.89
C ALA A 59 3.67 3.01 -12.74
N ILE A 60 2.76 2.17 -12.24
CA ILE A 60 3.06 0.76 -11.90
C ILE A 60 3.66 -0.03 -13.08
N GLY A 61 3.17 0.20 -14.31
CA GLY A 61 3.62 -0.55 -15.48
C GLY A 61 5.07 -0.25 -15.86
N HIS A 62 5.57 0.94 -15.52
CA HIS A 62 6.93 1.38 -15.84
C HIS A 62 7.97 0.88 -14.84
N LEU A 63 7.54 0.58 -13.62
CA LEU A 63 8.37 -0.03 -12.56
C LEU A 63 8.14 -1.54 -12.46
N GLY A 64 7.45 -2.12 -13.45
CA GLY A 64 7.15 -3.54 -13.56
C GLY A 64 6.24 -4.10 -12.45
N VAL A 65 5.77 -3.27 -11.53
CA VAL A 65 4.80 -3.68 -10.50
C VAL A 65 3.61 -4.37 -11.17
N ILE A 66 3.30 -5.59 -10.69
CA ILE A 66 2.24 -6.40 -11.29
C ILE A 66 0.90 -5.68 -11.14
N ARG A 67 0.16 -5.58 -12.26
CA ARG A 67 -1.19 -5.05 -12.28
C ARG A 67 -2.09 -5.85 -11.34
N ARG A 68 -2.95 -5.15 -10.60
CA ARG A 68 -3.85 -5.70 -9.58
C ARG A 68 -4.56 -6.97 -10.06
N ASP A 69 -5.14 -6.93 -11.26
CA ASP A 69 -5.93 -8.03 -11.83
C ASP A 69 -5.11 -9.33 -11.99
N ASN A 70 -3.79 -9.21 -12.13
CA ASN A 70 -2.87 -10.34 -12.28
C ASN A 70 -2.11 -10.66 -10.99
N TYR A 71 -2.28 -9.86 -9.94
CA TYR A 71 -1.46 -9.93 -8.72
C TYR A 71 -1.58 -11.29 -8.03
N MET A 72 -2.82 -11.70 -7.72
CA MET A 72 -3.09 -12.96 -7.02
C MET A 72 -2.45 -14.14 -7.76
N THR A 73 -2.72 -14.28 -9.06
CA THR A 73 -2.17 -15.35 -9.90
C THR A 73 -0.64 -15.30 -10.02
N SER A 74 -0.05 -14.12 -10.25
CA SER A 74 1.41 -13.97 -10.44
C SER A 74 2.22 -14.31 -9.18
N PHE A 75 1.60 -14.10 -8.01
CA PHE A 75 2.19 -14.38 -6.71
C PHE A 75 1.73 -15.71 -6.11
N GLY A 76 0.87 -16.47 -6.79
CA GLY A 76 0.34 -17.74 -6.32
C GLY A 76 -0.62 -17.62 -5.14
N TRP A 77 -1.21 -16.45 -4.91
CA TRP A 77 -2.23 -16.27 -3.88
C TRP A 77 -3.59 -16.76 -4.37
N ASN A 78 -4.29 -17.48 -3.51
CA ASN A 78 -5.67 -17.88 -3.72
C ASN A 78 -6.52 -17.52 -2.49
N LEU A 79 -7.73 -17.04 -2.73
CA LEU A 79 -8.71 -16.81 -1.67
C LEU A 79 -9.54 -18.09 -1.52
N VAL A 80 -9.44 -18.74 -0.37
CA VAL A 80 -10.14 -20.00 -0.08
C VAL A 80 -11.22 -19.76 0.98
N GLN A 81 -12.31 -20.53 0.91
CA GLN A 81 -13.32 -20.56 1.96
C GLN A 81 -13.11 -21.80 2.83
N LEU A 82 -12.98 -21.60 4.13
CA LEU A 82 -12.81 -22.64 5.12
C LEU A 82 -14.17 -23.29 5.48
N PRO A 83 -14.18 -24.51 6.05
CA PRO A 83 -15.42 -25.22 6.38
C PRO A 83 -16.37 -24.49 7.36
N ASN A 84 -15.82 -23.58 8.17
CA ASN A 84 -16.57 -22.72 9.09
C ASN A 84 -17.20 -21.49 8.40
N GLY A 85 -17.06 -21.36 7.09
CA GLY A 85 -17.56 -20.24 6.29
C GLY A 85 -16.65 -19.01 6.22
N THR A 86 -15.53 -18.98 6.96
CA THR A 86 -14.57 -17.87 6.91
C THR A 86 -13.63 -17.97 5.73
N HIS A 87 -13.04 -16.86 5.29
CA HIS A 87 -12.08 -16.83 4.19
C HIS A 87 -10.64 -16.89 4.72
N ASP A 88 -9.72 -17.39 3.90
CA ASP A 88 -8.28 -17.34 4.13
C ASP A 88 -7.50 -17.13 2.83
N LEU A 89 -6.23 -16.72 2.95
CA LEU A 89 -5.29 -16.59 1.84
C LEU A 89 -4.27 -17.73 1.86
N GLU A 90 -4.29 -18.55 0.82
CA GLU A 90 -3.34 -19.63 0.64
C GLU A 90 -2.33 -19.29 -0.48
N ARG A 91 -1.06 -19.61 -0.23
CA ARG A 91 0.01 -19.51 -1.23
C ARG A 91 0.20 -20.86 -1.93
N THR A 92 -0.28 -20.95 -3.16
CA THR A 92 -0.30 -22.15 -4.01
C THR A 92 0.94 -22.28 -4.92
N ALA A 93 1.71 -21.20 -5.09
CA ALA A 93 2.91 -21.19 -5.92
C ALA A 93 3.96 -20.19 -5.43
N LEU A 94 5.19 -20.37 -5.90
CA LEU A 94 6.26 -19.38 -5.74
C LEU A 94 6.01 -18.19 -6.69
N PRO A 95 6.38 -16.96 -6.29
CA PRO A 95 6.24 -15.79 -7.15
C PRO A 95 7.06 -15.95 -8.43
N LEU A 96 6.43 -15.74 -9.58
CA LEU A 96 7.13 -15.66 -10.86
C LEU A 96 7.45 -14.18 -11.16
N VAL A 97 8.39 -13.62 -10.42
CA VAL A 97 8.82 -12.23 -10.62
C VAL A 97 10.25 -12.21 -11.15
N GLN A 98 10.39 -11.95 -12.45
CA GLN A 98 11.66 -11.61 -13.07
C GLN A 98 11.52 -10.25 -13.71
N GLN A 99 12.24 -9.27 -13.19
CA GLN A 99 12.22 -7.93 -13.74
C GLN A 99 13.64 -7.42 -13.91
N ASN A 100 14.05 -7.31 -15.17
CA ASN A 100 15.28 -6.63 -15.59
C ASN A 100 14.90 -5.22 -16.05
N LEU A 101 14.47 -4.39 -15.10
CA LEU A 101 14.22 -2.99 -15.37
C LEU A 101 15.52 -2.19 -15.30
N GLN A 102 15.65 -1.25 -16.23
CA GLN A 102 16.71 -0.24 -16.20
C GLN A 102 16.45 0.74 -15.06
N PRO A 103 17.51 1.36 -14.50
CA PRO A 103 17.38 2.51 -13.63
C PRO A 103 16.38 3.52 -14.18
N MET A 104 15.55 4.08 -13.30
CA MET A 104 14.51 5.03 -13.67
C MET A 104 14.54 6.21 -12.72
N ASN A 105 14.63 7.43 -13.25
CA ASN A 105 14.48 8.63 -12.45
C ASN A 105 13.03 9.16 -12.49
N GLY A 106 12.71 10.08 -11.57
CA GLY A 106 11.36 10.65 -11.43
C GLY A 106 10.85 11.31 -12.71
N LEU A 107 11.72 12.07 -13.41
CA LEU A 107 11.39 12.68 -14.69
C LEU A 107 11.04 11.64 -15.76
N SER A 108 11.86 10.59 -15.88
CA SER A 108 11.65 9.52 -16.86
C SER A 108 10.36 8.75 -16.59
N LEU A 109 10.07 8.46 -15.32
CA LEU A 109 8.80 7.85 -14.93
C LEU A 109 7.62 8.75 -15.32
N PHE A 110 7.70 10.04 -15.00
CA PHE A 110 6.66 11.00 -15.32
C PHE A 110 6.42 11.14 -16.83
N THR A 111 7.49 11.29 -17.62
CA THR A 111 7.42 11.38 -19.08
C THR A 111 6.75 10.14 -19.67
N LYS A 112 7.13 8.93 -19.21
CA LYS A 112 6.48 7.69 -19.63
C LYS A 112 5.00 7.65 -19.27
N CYS A 113 4.60 8.15 -18.09
CA CYS A 113 3.19 8.25 -17.72
C CYS A 113 2.42 9.20 -18.64
N LEU A 114 3.00 10.35 -19.02
CA LEU A 114 2.39 11.28 -19.99
C LEU A 114 2.21 10.64 -21.37
N GLU A 115 3.24 9.95 -21.86
CA GLU A 115 3.18 9.21 -23.15
C GLU A 115 2.08 8.14 -23.15
N ASN A 116 1.76 7.58 -21.97
CA ASN A 116 0.69 6.60 -21.80
C ASN A 116 -0.68 7.21 -21.47
N GLY A 117 -0.82 8.53 -21.55
CA GLY A 117 -2.12 9.21 -21.46
C GLY A 117 -2.51 9.69 -20.07
N LEU A 118 -1.55 9.88 -19.15
CA LEU A 118 -1.82 10.58 -17.88
C LEU A 118 -2.49 11.94 -18.18
N PRO A 119 -3.72 12.19 -17.67
CA PRO A 119 -4.47 13.38 -18.00
C PRO A 119 -3.90 14.58 -17.23
N LEU A 120 -3.05 15.35 -17.91
CA LEU A 120 -2.43 16.55 -17.36
C LEU A 120 -2.42 17.62 -18.45
N ALA A 121 -3.14 18.73 -18.24
CA ALA A 121 -3.26 19.76 -19.26
C ALA A 121 -1.96 20.56 -19.43
N ASN A 122 -1.29 20.90 -18.33
CA ASN A 122 -0.02 21.61 -18.34
C ASN A 122 1.12 20.82 -17.66
N PRO A 123 1.92 20.04 -18.40
CA PRO A 123 3.02 19.28 -17.83
C PRO A 123 4.26 20.11 -17.49
N HIS A 124 4.39 21.34 -18.00
CA HIS A 124 5.63 22.11 -17.93
C HIS A 124 6.15 22.38 -16.50
N PRO A 125 5.33 22.76 -15.52
CA PRO A 125 5.80 22.99 -14.15
C PRO A 125 6.36 21.72 -13.50
N VAL A 126 5.76 20.56 -13.82
CA VAL A 126 6.19 19.25 -13.32
C VAL A 126 7.52 18.85 -13.95
N ILE A 127 7.65 19.01 -15.27
CA ILE A 127 8.90 18.76 -16.01
C ILE A 127 10.02 19.64 -15.46
N ALA A 128 9.77 20.94 -15.30
CA ALA A 128 10.77 21.87 -14.77
C ALA A 128 11.25 21.45 -13.38
N LYS A 129 10.33 21.06 -12.49
CA LYS A 129 10.69 20.58 -11.15
C LYS A 129 11.49 19.28 -11.17
N LEU A 130 11.06 18.28 -11.94
CA LEU A 130 11.73 16.98 -11.99
C LEU A 130 13.05 17.00 -12.79
N SER A 131 13.29 18.06 -13.57
CA SER A 131 14.56 18.29 -14.26
C SER A 131 15.60 19.01 -13.39
N ASP A 132 15.18 19.63 -12.27
CA ASP A 132 16.09 20.27 -11.34
C ASP A 132 16.92 19.19 -10.60
N PRO A 133 18.26 19.22 -10.69
CA PRO A 133 19.13 18.25 -10.01
C PRO A 133 18.89 18.15 -8.49
N SER A 134 18.38 19.21 -7.86
CA SER A 134 18.02 19.24 -6.44
C SER A 134 16.87 18.29 -6.09
N TYR A 135 16.09 17.87 -7.09
CA TYR A 135 14.98 16.93 -6.98
C TYR A 135 15.24 15.64 -7.76
N ASP A 136 16.50 15.33 -8.09
CA ASP A 136 16.82 14.10 -8.80
C ASP A 136 16.57 12.89 -7.90
N MET A 137 15.59 12.09 -8.29
CA MET A 137 15.16 10.89 -7.58
C MET A 137 15.41 9.71 -8.50
N ILE A 138 16.34 8.84 -8.12
CA ILE A 138 16.71 7.69 -8.94
C ILE A 138 16.32 6.40 -8.25
N TRP A 139 15.49 5.62 -8.92
CA TRP A 139 15.23 4.23 -8.56
C TRP A 139 16.21 3.32 -9.28
N MET A 140 16.82 2.42 -8.52
CA MET A 140 17.73 1.39 -9.01
C MET A 140 17.11 0.03 -8.72
N ASN A 141 17.04 -0.81 -9.75
CA ASN A 141 16.67 -2.21 -9.59
C ASN A 141 17.77 -2.93 -8.78
N LYS A 142 17.57 -3.05 -7.46
CA LYS A 142 18.40 -3.93 -6.63
C LYS A 142 18.10 -5.35 -7.09
N ARG A 143 18.99 -5.92 -7.90
CA ARG A 143 18.95 -7.36 -8.19
C ARG A 143 18.80 -8.08 -6.86
N PHE A 144 17.69 -8.79 -6.67
CA PHE A 144 17.64 -9.81 -5.62
C PHE A 144 18.72 -10.83 -5.98
N HIS A 145 19.90 -10.69 -5.37
CA HIS A 145 20.87 -11.77 -5.36
C HIS A 145 20.17 -12.92 -4.67
N ARG A 146 19.71 -13.88 -5.48
CA ARG A 146 19.48 -15.25 -5.03
C ARG A 146 20.80 -15.64 -4.38
N GLN A 147 20.87 -15.62 -3.05
CA GLN A 147 21.99 -16.23 -2.34
C GLN A 147 21.97 -17.70 -2.75
N GLN A 148 22.88 -18.06 -3.66
CA GLN A 148 23.31 -19.43 -3.82
C GLN A 148 23.83 -19.85 -2.45
N GLY A 149 23.21 -20.89 -1.89
CA GLY A 149 23.63 -21.46 -0.63
C GLY A 149 25.10 -21.87 -0.72
N HIS A 150 25.94 -21.18 0.04
CA HIS A 150 27.15 -21.76 0.56
C HIS A 150 26.88 -22.10 2.02
N ALA A 151 26.79 -23.40 2.28
CA ALA A 151 26.85 -23.96 3.61
C ALA A 151 28.17 -23.52 4.27
N GLY A 152 28.08 -23.01 5.50
CA GLY A 152 29.26 -22.80 6.32
C GLY A 152 29.12 -21.64 7.30
N GLN A 153 28.87 -22.02 8.55
CA GLN A 153 29.34 -21.36 9.77
C GLN A 153 28.44 -20.28 10.39
N THR A 154 27.82 -20.72 11.48
CA THR A 154 27.29 -19.93 12.58
C THR A 154 28.26 -18.83 13.02
N ASP A 155 27.81 -17.59 13.05
CA ASP A 155 28.29 -16.66 14.07
C ASP A 155 27.18 -15.68 14.46
N ASN A 156 27.01 -15.53 15.77
CA ASN A 156 26.00 -14.70 16.39
C ASN A 156 26.51 -13.25 16.39
N SER A 157 25.81 -12.34 15.71
CA SER A 157 25.84 -10.93 16.07
C SER A 157 24.55 -10.25 15.62
N GLU A 158 23.73 -9.95 16.63
CA GLU A 158 22.62 -9.02 16.57
C GLU A 158 23.10 -7.65 16.08
N LEU A 159 22.56 -7.16 14.97
CA LEU A 159 22.50 -5.72 14.71
C LEU A 159 21.18 -5.37 13.98
N GLY A 160 20.25 -4.84 14.78
CA GLY A 160 19.54 -3.60 14.46
C GLY A 160 18.47 -3.65 13.37
N VAL A 161 17.31 -4.23 13.70
CA VAL A 161 16.08 -4.04 12.93
C VAL A 161 15.49 -2.64 13.16
N SER A 162 15.31 -1.92 12.05
CA SER A 162 14.30 -0.91 11.74
C SER A 162 13.59 -0.20 12.90
N ALA A 163 14.08 1.01 13.20
CA ALA A 163 13.28 2.06 13.81
C ALA A 163 12.66 2.91 12.69
N LEU A 164 11.39 2.69 12.37
CA LEU A 164 10.48 3.71 11.82
C LEU A 164 9.05 3.16 11.94
N PHE A 165 8.17 4.01 12.49
CA PHE A 165 6.77 3.81 12.89
C PHE A 165 6.51 3.40 14.36
N PRO A 166 5.98 4.31 15.20
CA PRO A 166 5.55 4.02 16.55
C PRO A 166 4.42 2.99 16.58
N ARG A 167 4.60 1.97 17.43
CA ARG A 167 3.70 0.83 17.62
C ARG A 167 2.74 1.14 18.77
N ASN A 168 1.48 1.48 18.47
CA ASN A 168 0.42 1.47 19.47
C ASN A 168 -0.26 0.10 19.45
N HIS A 169 0.20 -0.82 20.31
CA HIS A 169 -0.59 -1.95 20.77
C HIS A 169 -1.16 -1.61 22.15
N ALA A 170 -2.47 -1.76 22.31
CA ALA A 170 -3.06 -2.14 23.59
C ALA A 170 -4.05 -3.26 23.32
N VAL A 171 -3.67 -4.48 23.71
CA VAL A 171 -4.53 -5.67 23.82
C VAL A 171 -4.95 -5.79 25.29
N ALA A 172 -6.19 -6.23 25.48
CA ALA A 172 -6.90 -6.37 26.73
C ALA A 172 -6.24 -7.31 27.76
N GLY A 173 -6.52 -7.04 29.04
CA GLY A 173 -6.39 -7.96 30.17
C GLY A 173 -7.39 -7.59 31.28
N GLU A 174 -8.37 -8.46 31.49
CA GLU A 174 -9.21 -8.62 32.71
C GLU A 174 -8.32 -9.05 33.92
N VAL A 175 -8.62 -8.95 35.22
CA VAL A 175 -9.75 -8.54 36.08
C VAL A 175 -9.23 -8.37 37.55
N ASP A 176 -10.04 -7.72 38.40
CA ASP A 176 -10.14 -7.73 39.88
C ASP A 176 -9.49 -6.63 40.74
N GLY A 177 -10.35 -5.96 41.55
CA GLY A 177 -9.95 -5.29 42.81
C GLY A 177 -10.53 -3.89 43.13
N ILE A 178 -11.84 -3.81 43.43
CA ILE A 178 -12.51 -3.00 44.49
C ILE A 178 -12.03 -1.54 44.77
N ALA A 179 -12.89 -0.55 44.46
CA ALA A 179 -13.51 0.43 45.39
C ALA A 179 -13.70 1.87 44.85
N ASN A 180 -14.90 2.40 45.12
CA ASN A 180 -15.31 3.81 45.25
C ASN A 180 -15.76 4.62 44.00
N LEU A 181 -17.10 4.67 43.89
CA LEU A 181 -17.99 5.72 43.35
C LEU A 181 -17.68 7.14 43.91
N PRO A 182 -18.23 8.27 43.35
CA PRO A 182 -19.57 8.38 42.76
C PRO A 182 -19.79 9.24 41.50
N LEU A 183 -21.02 9.06 41.00
CA LEU A 183 -21.75 9.69 39.90
C LEU A 183 -21.82 11.23 39.90
N SER A 184 -21.89 11.80 38.69
CA SER A 184 -22.67 13.00 38.33
C SER A 184 -22.95 12.93 36.81
N HIS A 185 -24.11 12.41 36.40
CA HIS A 185 -25.25 13.17 35.85
C HIS A 185 -24.90 14.01 34.61
N TRP A 186 -25.39 13.60 33.42
CA TRP A 186 -26.17 14.41 32.47
C TRP A 186 -26.60 13.53 31.27
N ILE A 187 -27.90 13.21 31.23
CA ILE A 187 -28.66 12.69 30.09
C ILE A 187 -29.49 13.87 29.56
N GLN A 188 -29.52 14.08 28.23
CA GLN A 188 -30.71 14.35 27.40
C GLN A 188 -30.24 14.62 25.96
N GLN A 189 -30.55 13.76 24.98
CA GLN A 189 -31.82 13.51 24.25
C GLN A 189 -32.03 14.41 23.03
N GLY A 190 -32.57 13.80 21.97
CA GLY A 190 -32.93 14.39 20.67
C GLY A 190 -32.59 13.39 19.55
N ASP A 191 -33.17 12.19 19.53
CA ASP A 191 -34.51 11.84 19.01
C ASP A 191 -34.58 11.82 17.47
N PHE A 192 -34.78 10.62 16.93
CA PHE A 192 -34.96 10.28 15.51
C PHE A 192 -36.21 9.38 15.44
N GLY A 193 -37.24 9.81 14.72
CA GLY A 193 -38.39 8.99 14.34
C GLY A 193 -39.55 9.84 13.83
N THR A 194 -39.83 9.83 12.51
CA THR A 194 -41.04 9.23 11.86
C THR A 194 -42.34 10.01 12.16
N GLU A 195 -43.15 10.49 11.22
CA GLU A 195 -43.85 9.79 10.13
C GLU A 195 -44.47 10.75 9.08
N SER A 196 -44.82 10.13 7.95
CA SER A 196 -45.77 10.43 6.85
C SER A 196 -46.83 11.54 6.93
N GLY A 197 -47.20 12.07 5.74
CA GLY A 197 -48.60 12.45 5.47
C GLY A 197 -48.86 13.45 4.31
N PHE A 198 -49.33 12.92 3.18
CA PHE A 198 -50.24 13.50 2.17
C PHE A 198 -50.58 15.01 2.17
N SER A 199 -50.27 15.71 1.07
CA SER A 199 -51.20 16.17 0.00
C SER A 199 -50.50 17.13 -0.94
#